data_AF-A0A7R9T7Q3-F1
#
_entry.id   AF-A0A7R9T7Q3-F1
#
_cell.length_a   1.000
_cell.length_b   1.000
_cell.length_c   1.000
_cell.angle_alpha   90.00
_cell.angle_beta   90.00
_cell.angle_gamma   90.00
#
_symmetry.space_group_name_H-M   'P 1'
#
loop_
_entity.id
_entity.type
_entity.pdbx_description
1 polymer ?
#
loop_
_entity_poly.entity_id
_entity_poly.type
_entity_poly.pdbx_seq_one_letter_code
_entity_poly.pdbx_strand_id
1 'polypeptide(L)'
;GARDGGSTVRLLALGRAPCDLSQGPNFRRIPCAAIRVANIQNEIALMEMLERLPSVAQFAPIVQMLMRRSDEQTLPPLLPPGVASRASTAASNHLAQLAVDRDLNPEQKSVLSDCSSWLSSSTVVGFAPRRSSDASESVCAAQLVHGAFGAGKSHTLAAAVTMLARALDDAKDDTTRILVAGATNSAVDTVLRGLQRAGYTGFVRVGSMRRIHTDILPHAVHSATGGDEKATAADAIKEIQTALREARS
;
A
#
# COMPACT_ATOMS: atom_id res chain seq x y z
N GLY A 1 12.21 -11.91 27.97
CA GLY A 1 11.00 -11.08 28.19
C GLY A 1 10.46 -10.69 26.84
N ALA A 2 9.17 -10.93 26.60
CA ALA A 2 8.49 -10.80 25.31
C ALA A 2 8.82 -9.47 24.61
N ARG A 3 9.34 -9.54 23.38
CA ARG A 3 9.53 -8.37 22.52
C ARG A 3 8.14 -7.85 22.18
N ASP A 4 7.90 -6.64 22.66
CA ASP A 4 6.74 -5.81 22.42
C ASP A 4 6.27 -5.94 20.97
N GLY A 5 5.11 -6.57 20.78
CA GLY A 5 4.47 -6.78 19.50
C GLY A 5 3.89 -5.46 19.02
N GLY A 6 4.79 -4.52 18.67
CA GLY A 6 4.45 -3.17 18.27
C GLY A 6 3.30 -3.19 17.28
N SER A 7 2.29 -2.40 17.59
CA SER A 7 1.07 -2.15 16.82
C SER A 7 1.39 -1.79 15.36
N THR A 8 1.60 -2.79 14.49
CA THR A 8 1.98 -2.55 13.09
C THR A 8 0.74 -2.23 12.26
N VAL A 9 0.34 -0.97 12.24
CA VAL A 9 -0.58 -0.45 11.22
C VAL A 9 0.20 -0.33 9.92
N ARG A 10 -0.34 -0.90 8.84
CA ARG A 10 0.21 -0.78 7.48
C ARG A 10 -0.85 -0.23 6.54
N LEU A 11 -0.47 0.64 5.63
CA LEU A 11 -1.34 1.29 4.66
C LEU A 11 -0.77 1.06 3.27
N LEU A 12 -1.62 0.59 2.36
CA LEU A 12 -1.40 0.63 0.93
C LEU A 12 -2.25 1.76 0.36
N ALA A 13 -1.68 2.60 -0.49
CA ALA A 13 -2.44 3.55 -1.29
C ALA A 13 -2.01 3.45 -2.75
N LEU A 14 -2.98 3.42 -3.65
CA LEU A 14 -2.83 3.40 -5.10
C LEU A 14 -3.41 4.71 -5.62
N GLY A 15 -2.59 5.52 -6.30
CA GLY A 15 -3.03 6.80 -6.84
C GLY A 15 -2.24 7.20 -8.08
N ARG A 16 -2.84 8.04 -8.92
CA ARG A 16 -2.21 8.50 -10.15
C ARG A 16 -1.32 9.71 -9.88
N ALA A 17 -0.07 9.66 -10.32
CA ALA A 17 0.84 10.81 -10.28
C ALA A 17 0.28 11.94 -11.17
N PRO A 18 0.42 13.21 -10.74
CA PRO A 18 0.01 14.33 -11.57
C PRO A 18 0.88 14.39 -12.83
N CYS A 19 0.25 14.50 -14.00
CA CYS A 19 0.93 14.55 -15.29
C CYS A 19 1.79 15.81 -15.51
N ASP A 20 1.79 16.77 -14.58
CA ASP A 20 2.51 18.02 -14.72
C ASP A 20 2.97 18.55 -13.35
N LEU A 21 4.26 18.36 -13.05
CA LEU A 21 4.93 18.88 -11.85
C LEU A 21 5.39 20.34 -12.04
N SER A 22 5.23 20.93 -13.23
CA SER A 22 5.72 22.28 -13.56
C SER A 22 4.84 23.42 -13.01
N GLN A 23 3.64 23.10 -12.54
CA GLN A 23 2.60 24.08 -12.19
C GLN A 23 2.49 24.34 -10.68
N GLY A 24 3.56 24.87 -10.06
CA GLY A 24 3.53 25.51 -8.73
C GLY A 24 2.98 24.70 -7.53
N PRO A 25 3.01 25.27 -6.31
CA PRO A 25 2.62 24.58 -5.07
C PRO A 25 1.10 24.61 -4.83
N ASN A 26 0.30 24.26 -5.83
CA ASN A 26 -1.15 24.15 -5.65
C ASN A 26 -1.50 22.75 -5.15
N PHE A 27 -2.06 22.65 -3.94
CA PHE A 27 -2.57 21.39 -3.38
C PHE A 27 -3.67 20.82 -4.29
N ARG A 28 -3.38 19.74 -5.02
CA ARG A 28 -4.34 19.02 -5.85
C ARG A 28 -4.87 17.78 -5.12
N ARG A 29 -6.18 17.55 -5.20
CA ARG A 29 -6.80 16.30 -4.73
C ARG A 29 -6.62 15.23 -5.80
N ILE A 30 -6.00 14.12 -5.42
CA ILE A 30 -5.81 12.95 -6.30
C ILE A 30 -6.68 11.82 -5.74
N PRO A 31 -7.58 11.22 -6.54
CA PRO A 31 -8.32 10.04 -6.09
C PRO A 31 -7.33 8.91 -5.85
N CYS A 32 -7.45 8.24 -4.70
CA CYS A 32 -6.64 7.08 -4.38
C CYS A 32 -7.53 5.97 -3.83
N ALA A 33 -7.17 4.73 -4.16
CA ALA A 33 -7.69 3.55 -3.49
C ALA A 33 -6.71 3.13 -2.39
N ALA A 34 -7.21 2.74 -1.22
CA ALA A 34 -6.35 2.44 -0.07
C ALA A 34 -6.79 1.19 0.69
N ILE A 35 -5.82 0.41 1.17
CA ILE A 35 -6.04 -0.69 2.12
C ILE A 35 -5.31 -0.37 3.41
N ARG A 36 -6.05 -0.35 4.52
CA ARG A 36 -5.48 -0.34 5.85
C ARG A 36 -5.46 -1.76 6.40
N VAL A 37 -4.27 -2.23 6.77
CA VAL A 37 -4.07 -3.52 7.41
C VAL A 37 -3.76 -3.29 8.88
N ALA A 38 -4.63 -3.79 9.76
CA ALA A 38 -4.53 -3.58 11.21
C ALA A 38 -4.47 -4.90 12.00
N ASN A 39 -3.86 -4.84 13.19
CA ASN A 39 -4.01 -5.91 14.19
C ASN A 39 -5.34 -5.72 14.93
N ILE A 40 -6.09 -6.80 15.12
CA ILE A 40 -7.38 -6.78 15.82
C ILE A 40 -7.28 -6.16 17.23
N GLN A 41 -6.19 -6.43 17.96
CA GLN A 41 -5.97 -5.86 19.29
C GLN A 41 -5.85 -4.32 19.26
N ASN A 42 -5.22 -3.76 18.22
CA ASN A 42 -5.14 -2.30 18.08
C ASN A 42 -6.49 -1.71 17.74
N GLU A 43 -7.27 -2.41 16.92
CA GLU A 43 -8.59 -1.96 16.50
C GLU A 43 -9.53 -1.93 17.70
N ILE A 44 -9.56 -2.99 18.51
CA ILE A 44 -10.31 -3.03 19.76
C ILE A 44 -9.85 -1.89 20.69
N ALA A 45 -8.54 -1.72 20.91
CA ALA A 45 -8.04 -0.64 21.75
C ALA A 45 -8.40 0.77 21.22
N LEU A 46 -8.44 0.96 19.90
CA LEU A 46 -8.89 2.20 19.28
C LEU A 46 -10.40 2.40 19.44
N MET A 47 -11.19 1.34 19.33
CA MET A 47 -12.64 1.38 19.53
C MET A 47 -12.99 1.70 20.98
N GLU A 48 -12.34 1.04 21.95
CA GLU A 48 -12.47 1.35 23.37
C GLU A 48 -12.06 2.80 23.67
N MET A 49 -10.99 3.30 23.02
CA MET A 49 -10.59 4.70 23.16
C MET A 49 -11.64 5.66 22.60
N LEU A 50 -12.23 5.33 21.45
CA LEU A 50 -13.31 6.12 20.83
C LEU A 50 -14.58 6.14 21.69
N GLU A 51 -14.94 5.01 22.31
CA GLU A 51 -16.08 4.92 23.23
C GLU A 51 -15.89 5.78 24.49
N ARG A 52 -14.64 5.93 24.96
CA ARG A 52 -14.30 6.72 26.14
C ARG A 52 -14.19 8.22 25.88
N LEU A 53 -14.19 8.64 24.61
CA LEU A 53 -14.16 10.06 24.24
C LEU A 53 -15.58 10.64 24.27
N PRO A 54 -15.88 11.63 25.14
CA PRO A 54 -17.17 12.32 25.10
C PRO A 54 -17.31 13.02 23.75
N SER A 55 -18.32 12.61 22.97
CA SER A 55 -18.59 13.12 21.63
C SER A 55 -17.36 13.07 20.71
N VAL A 56 -17.07 11.88 20.16
CA VAL A 56 -16.13 11.69 19.02
C VAL A 56 -16.39 12.71 17.89
N ALA A 57 -17.65 13.15 17.78
CA ALA A 57 -18.11 14.20 16.90
C ALA A 57 -17.42 15.57 17.12
N GLN A 58 -17.11 15.98 18.35
CA GLN A 58 -16.55 17.31 18.62
C GLN A 58 -15.03 17.41 18.41
N PHE A 59 -14.29 16.32 18.64
CA PHE A 59 -12.82 16.37 18.72
C PHE A 59 -12.09 15.75 17.53
N ALA A 60 -12.80 15.05 16.66
CA ALA A 60 -12.19 14.35 15.54
C ALA A 60 -12.95 14.64 14.24
N PRO A 61 -12.78 15.84 13.64
CA PRO A 61 -13.41 16.18 12.37
C PRO A 61 -13.05 15.19 11.24
N ILE A 62 -11.87 14.56 11.29
CA ILE A 62 -11.49 13.48 10.37
C ILE A 62 -12.31 12.21 10.63
N VAL A 63 -12.53 11.85 11.91
CA VAL A 63 -13.38 10.69 12.25
C VAL A 63 -14.82 10.98 11.88
N GLN A 64 -15.32 12.20 12.08
CA GLN A 64 -16.62 12.61 11.54
C GLN A 64 -16.66 12.53 10.02
N MET A 65 -15.61 12.92 9.30
CA MET A 65 -15.57 12.84 7.85
C MET A 65 -15.52 11.38 7.34
N LEU A 66 -14.86 10.48 8.09
CA LEU A 66 -14.85 9.04 7.84
C LEU A 66 -16.15 8.33 8.25
N MET A 67 -16.82 8.83 9.31
CA MET A 67 -18.06 8.26 9.87
C MET A 67 -19.33 8.91 9.32
N ARG A 68 -19.24 10.09 8.70
CA ARG A 68 -20.28 10.65 7.85
C ARG A 68 -20.47 9.66 6.72
N ARG A 69 -21.51 8.84 6.83
CA ARG A 69 -22.05 7.96 5.77
C ARG A 69 -22.59 8.78 4.58
N SER A 70 -22.00 9.92 4.30
CA SER A 70 -22.67 10.97 3.55
C SER A 70 -22.11 10.99 2.14
N ASP A 71 -22.99 10.49 1.29
CA ASP A 71 -22.98 10.52 -0.15
C ASP A 71 -22.01 9.54 -0.78
N GLU A 72 -22.58 8.70 -1.64
CA GLU A 72 -21.92 7.86 -2.61
C GLU A 72 -21.10 8.79 -3.53
N GLN A 73 -19.96 9.26 -3.04
CA GLN A 73 -19.05 10.09 -3.81
C GLN A 73 -18.43 9.16 -4.84
N THR A 74 -18.97 9.26 -6.05
CA THR A 74 -18.45 8.63 -7.24
C THR A 74 -17.14 9.30 -7.57
N LEU A 75 -16.04 8.63 -7.24
CA LEU A 75 -14.71 9.04 -7.66
C LEU A 75 -14.49 8.58 -9.09
N PRO A 76 -13.84 9.41 -9.92
CA PRO A 76 -13.49 9.01 -11.27
C PRO A 76 -12.61 7.76 -11.23
N PRO A 77 -12.68 6.90 -12.26
CA PRO A 77 -11.86 5.70 -12.35
C PRO A 77 -10.37 6.05 -12.27
N LEU A 78 -9.59 5.20 -11.60
CA LEU A 78 -8.16 5.43 -11.37
C LEU A 78 -7.34 5.42 -12.67
N LEU A 79 -7.77 4.59 -13.63
CA LEU A 79 -7.09 4.36 -14.90
C LEU A 79 -8.00 4.73 -16.08
N PRO A 80 -7.44 5.20 -17.20
CA PRO A 80 -8.22 5.38 -18.43
C PRO A 80 -8.70 4.02 -18.98
N PRO A 81 -9.84 3.96 -19.70
CA PRO A 81 -10.53 2.70 -20.00
C PRO A 81 -9.67 1.63 -20.70
N GLY A 82 -8.80 2.04 -21.63
CA GLY A 82 -7.91 1.12 -22.36
C GLY A 82 -6.79 0.55 -21.50
N VAL A 83 -6.29 1.30 -20.51
CA VAL A 83 -5.27 0.85 -19.56
C VAL A 83 -5.92 0.00 -18.46
N ALA A 84 -7.09 0.42 -17.98
CA ALA A 84 -7.87 -0.26 -16.97
C ALA A 84 -8.26 -1.69 -17.38
N SER A 85 -8.74 -1.88 -18.62
CA SER A 85 -9.05 -3.23 -19.14
C SER A 85 -7.84 -4.16 -19.12
N ARG A 86 -6.69 -3.69 -19.64
CA ARG A 86 -5.43 -4.45 -19.66
C ARG A 86 -4.92 -4.74 -18.25
N ALA A 87 -4.92 -3.73 -17.38
CA ALA A 87 -4.49 -3.85 -15.99
C ALA A 87 -5.36 -4.83 -15.19
N SER A 88 -6.69 -4.78 -15.37
CA SER A 88 -7.64 -5.68 -14.72
C SER A 88 -7.46 -7.14 -15.16
N THR A 89 -7.28 -7.40 -16.45
CA THR A 89 -6.96 -8.75 -16.96
C THR A 89 -5.61 -9.24 -16.44
N ALA A 90 -4.57 -8.39 -16.49
CA ALA A 90 -3.26 -8.75 -15.96
C ALA A 90 -3.30 -9.04 -14.46
N ALA A 91 -4.00 -8.22 -13.67
CA ALA A 91 -4.17 -8.43 -12.23
C ALA A 91 -4.86 -9.76 -11.92
N SER A 92 -5.87 -10.15 -12.70
CA SER A 92 -6.56 -11.44 -12.53
C SER A 92 -5.63 -12.63 -12.80
N ASN A 93 -4.76 -12.52 -13.81
CA ASN A 93 -3.74 -13.55 -14.10
C ASN A 93 -2.68 -13.62 -13.00
N HIS A 94 -2.15 -12.48 -12.56
CA HIS A 94 -1.17 -12.41 -11.46
C HIS A 94 -1.77 -12.90 -10.14
N LEU A 95 -3.05 -12.66 -9.88
CA LEU A 95 -3.77 -13.20 -8.73
C LEU A 95 -3.77 -14.73 -8.76
N ALA A 96 -4.14 -15.34 -9.90
CA ALA A 96 -4.16 -16.79 -10.03
C ALA A 96 -2.77 -17.40 -9.83
N GLN A 97 -1.72 -16.77 -10.38
CA GLN A 97 -0.34 -17.20 -10.21
C GLN A 97 0.11 -17.08 -8.75
N LEU A 98 -0.08 -15.92 -8.13
CA LEU A 98 0.31 -15.67 -6.74
C LEU A 98 -0.46 -16.54 -5.75
N ALA A 99 -1.70 -16.89 -6.06
CA ALA A 99 -2.51 -17.78 -5.24
C ALA A 99 -1.90 -19.19 -5.13
N VAL A 100 -1.24 -19.65 -6.20
CA VAL A 100 -0.51 -20.94 -6.22
C VAL A 100 0.88 -20.77 -5.62
N ASP A 101 1.67 -19.82 -6.12
CA ASP A 101 3.07 -19.63 -5.74
C ASP A 101 3.26 -19.35 -4.25
N ARG A 102 2.26 -18.73 -3.61
CA ARG A 102 2.35 -18.24 -2.23
C ARG A 102 1.38 -18.91 -1.27
N ASP A 103 0.72 -19.97 -1.70
CA ASP A 103 -0.28 -20.74 -0.94
C ASP A 103 -1.26 -19.81 -0.20
N LEU A 104 -1.91 -18.92 -0.97
CA LEU A 104 -2.83 -17.94 -0.38
C LEU A 104 -4.11 -18.65 0.08
N ASN A 105 -4.57 -18.32 1.27
CA ASN A 105 -5.85 -18.82 1.76
C ASN A 105 -7.04 -18.11 1.07
N PRO A 106 -8.28 -18.63 1.18
CA PRO A 106 -9.44 -18.05 0.51
C PRO A 106 -9.70 -16.59 0.88
N GLU A 107 -9.51 -16.21 2.15
CA GLU A 107 -9.71 -14.84 2.63
C GLU A 107 -8.67 -13.87 2.02
N GLN A 108 -7.43 -14.30 1.91
CA GLN A 108 -6.35 -13.55 1.28
C GLN A 108 -6.63 -13.36 -0.22
N LYS A 109 -7.12 -14.40 -0.91
CA LYS A 109 -7.55 -14.30 -2.31
C LYS A 109 -8.70 -13.30 -2.47
N SER A 110 -9.66 -13.30 -1.54
CA SER A 110 -10.77 -12.33 -1.51
C SER A 110 -10.25 -10.89 -1.41
N VAL A 111 -9.32 -10.63 -0.49
CA VAL A 111 -8.69 -9.30 -0.36
C VAL A 111 -7.99 -8.88 -1.66
N LEU A 112 -7.23 -9.77 -2.30
CA LEU A 112 -6.56 -9.45 -3.56
C LEU A 112 -7.56 -9.26 -4.71
N SER A 113 -8.66 -10.01 -4.75
CA SER A 113 -9.72 -9.82 -5.74
C SER A 113 -10.41 -8.47 -5.57
N ASP A 114 -10.56 -7.99 -4.34
CA ASP A 114 -11.07 -6.65 -4.13
C ASP A 114 -10.04 -5.58 -4.56
N CYS A 115 -8.75 -5.80 -4.27
CA CYS A 115 -7.68 -4.92 -4.75
C CYS A 115 -7.65 -4.82 -6.28
N SER A 116 -7.83 -5.94 -6.99
CA SER A 116 -7.76 -5.97 -8.45
C SER A 116 -8.92 -5.19 -9.08
N SER A 117 -10.07 -5.14 -8.39
CA SER A 117 -11.22 -4.35 -8.84
C SER A 117 -10.91 -2.85 -8.91
N TRP A 118 -9.92 -2.35 -8.18
CA TRP A 118 -9.45 -0.95 -8.29
C TRP A 118 -8.87 -0.61 -9.67
N LEU A 119 -8.41 -1.62 -10.42
CA LEU A 119 -7.84 -1.44 -11.75
C LEU A 119 -8.91 -1.52 -12.85
N SER A 120 -10.15 -1.88 -12.51
CA SER A 120 -11.27 -1.92 -13.46
C SER A 120 -11.65 -0.51 -13.93
N SER A 121 -12.25 -0.40 -15.12
CA SER A 121 -12.82 0.84 -15.67
C SER A 121 -14.09 1.30 -14.93
N SER A 122 -14.25 0.94 -13.67
CA SER A 122 -15.47 1.14 -12.90
C SER A 122 -15.32 2.32 -11.94
N THR A 123 -16.43 2.99 -11.66
CA THR A 123 -16.48 4.11 -10.72
C THR A 123 -16.14 3.63 -9.32
N VAL A 124 -15.18 4.30 -8.68
CA VAL A 124 -14.83 4.00 -7.29
C VAL A 124 -15.79 4.77 -6.40
N VAL A 125 -16.54 4.08 -5.56
CA VAL A 125 -17.36 4.70 -4.51
C VAL A 125 -16.53 4.88 -3.25
N GLY A 126 -16.82 5.93 -2.48
CA GLY A 126 -16.17 6.25 -1.21
C GLY A 126 -16.27 5.15 -0.14
N PHE A 127 -16.25 5.51 1.15
CA PHE A 127 -16.27 4.55 2.27
C PHE A 127 -17.63 3.81 2.38
N ALA A 128 -17.85 2.82 1.51
CA ALA A 128 -19.05 2.00 1.50
C ALA A 128 -18.68 0.53 1.80
N PRO A 129 -19.23 -0.08 2.87
CA PRO A 129 -19.14 -1.52 3.03
C PRO A 129 -19.92 -2.18 1.89
N ARG A 130 -19.32 -3.19 1.23
CA ARG A 130 -20.03 -4.03 0.26
C ARG A 130 -21.19 -4.74 0.96
N ARG A 131 -22.39 -4.16 0.91
CA ARG A 131 -23.64 -4.84 1.22
C ARG A 131 -24.18 -5.40 -0.09
N SER A 132 -24.58 -6.67 -0.03
CA SER A 132 -24.91 -7.55 -1.15
C SER A 132 -25.90 -7.01 -2.19
N SER A 133 -25.73 -7.55 -3.41
CA SER A 133 -26.70 -7.87 -4.48
C SER A 133 -27.25 -6.82 -5.45
N ASP A 134 -27.07 -5.52 -5.27
CA ASP A 134 -27.40 -4.59 -6.35
C ASP A 134 -26.23 -4.41 -7.32
N ALA A 135 -26.41 -5.00 -8.51
CA ALA A 135 -25.47 -5.11 -9.62
C ALA A 135 -25.17 -3.76 -10.32
N SER A 136 -24.66 -2.80 -9.56
CA SER A 136 -23.84 -1.73 -10.13
C SER A 136 -22.38 -2.01 -9.77
N GLU A 137 -21.47 -1.87 -10.74
CA GLU A 137 -20.03 -2.13 -10.65
C GLU A 137 -19.32 -1.18 -9.67
N SER A 138 -19.72 -1.18 -8.42
CA SER A 138 -19.27 -0.23 -7.41
C SER A 138 -18.08 -0.81 -6.64
N VAL A 139 -16.94 -0.15 -6.77
CA VAL A 139 -15.66 -0.55 -6.17
C VAL A 139 -15.35 0.36 -4.99
N CYS A 140 -14.96 -0.20 -3.82
CA CYS A 140 -14.70 0.60 -2.63
C CYS A 140 -13.32 1.26 -2.67
N ALA A 141 -13.26 2.58 -2.47
CA ALA A 141 -12.03 3.38 -2.42
C ALA A 141 -11.14 3.04 -1.23
N ALA A 142 -11.70 2.53 -0.13
CA ALA A 142 -10.95 2.30 1.09
C ALA A 142 -11.40 1.03 1.77
N GLN A 143 -10.48 0.09 1.93
CA GLN A 143 -10.75 -1.20 2.54
C GLN A 143 -9.98 -1.37 3.85
N LEU A 144 -10.65 -1.95 4.84
CA LEU A 144 -10.04 -2.33 6.11
C LEU A 144 -9.86 -3.85 6.12
N VAL A 145 -8.62 -4.30 6.26
CA VAL A 145 -8.27 -5.71 6.38
C VAL A 145 -7.77 -5.96 7.80
N HIS A 146 -8.57 -6.67 8.58
CA HIS A 146 -8.23 -7.10 9.92
C HIS A 146 -7.66 -8.52 9.90
N GLY A 147 -6.75 -8.82 10.82
CA GLY A 147 -6.27 -10.17 11.02
C GLY A 147 -5.56 -10.35 12.35
N ALA A 148 -5.72 -11.53 12.96
CA ALA A 148 -5.01 -11.90 14.17
C ALA A 148 -3.48 -11.89 13.98
N PHE A 149 -2.73 -11.94 15.08
CA PHE A 149 -1.29 -12.17 15.01
C PHE A 149 -1.01 -13.49 14.27
N GLY A 150 -0.02 -13.49 13.36
CA GLY A 150 0.29 -14.67 12.55
C GLY A 150 -0.61 -14.91 11.33
N ALA A 151 -1.73 -14.18 11.15
CA ALA A 151 -2.68 -14.38 10.03
C ALA A 151 -2.14 -14.06 8.62
N GLY A 152 -0.83 -13.80 8.47
CA GLY A 152 -0.23 -13.53 7.16
C GLY A 152 -0.42 -12.12 6.61
N LYS A 153 -0.88 -11.14 7.41
CA LYS A 153 -1.14 -9.74 6.98
C LYS A 153 -0.06 -9.10 6.08
N SER A 154 1.22 -9.24 6.45
CA SER A 154 2.33 -8.68 5.64
C SER A 154 2.57 -9.48 4.36
N HIS A 155 2.27 -10.78 4.37
CA HIS A 155 2.34 -11.64 3.19
C HIS A 155 1.23 -11.31 2.21
N THR A 156 0.00 -11.12 2.69
CA THR A 156 -1.15 -10.68 1.88
C THR A 156 -0.88 -9.30 1.27
N LEU A 157 -0.36 -8.36 2.07
CA LEU A 157 -0.03 -7.02 1.59
C LEU A 157 1.08 -7.06 0.53
N ALA A 158 2.14 -7.86 0.73
CA ALA A 158 3.19 -8.04 -0.27
C ALA A 158 2.64 -8.66 -1.57
N ALA A 159 1.74 -9.64 -1.48
CA ALA A 159 1.09 -10.26 -2.63
C ALA A 159 0.19 -9.26 -3.38
N ALA A 160 -0.61 -8.46 -2.66
CA ALA A 160 -1.44 -7.41 -3.24
C ALA A 160 -0.60 -6.36 -3.98
N VAL A 161 0.49 -5.89 -3.38
CA VAL A 161 1.41 -4.94 -4.03
C VAL A 161 2.05 -5.56 -5.27
N THR A 162 2.51 -6.81 -5.19
CA THR A 162 3.14 -7.51 -6.32
C THR A 162 2.16 -7.66 -7.48
N MET A 163 0.91 -8.04 -7.19
CA MET A 163 -0.15 -8.18 -8.18
C MET A 163 -0.43 -6.85 -8.87
N LEU A 164 -0.66 -5.78 -8.10
CA LEU A 164 -0.97 -4.46 -8.63
C LEU A 164 0.20 -3.89 -9.45
N ALA A 165 1.43 -4.02 -8.95
CA ALA A 165 2.60 -3.50 -9.63
C ALA A 165 2.84 -4.18 -10.99
N ARG A 166 2.82 -5.53 -11.02
CA ARG A 166 2.97 -6.28 -12.28
C ARG A 166 1.83 -6.01 -13.25
N ALA A 167 0.60 -5.85 -12.76
CA ALA A 167 -0.53 -5.51 -13.60
C ALA A 167 -0.39 -4.13 -14.26
N LEU A 168 0.15 -3.15 -13.54
CA LEU A 168 0.45 -1.82 -14.09
C LEU A 168 1.62 -1.87 -15.10
N ASP A 169 2.66 -2.64 -14.80
CA ASP A 169 3.79 -2.86 -15.71
C ASP A 169 3.34 -3.49 -17.05
N ASP A 170 2.49 -4.53 -16.97
CA ASP A 170 1.88 -5.18 -18.15
C ASP A 170 0.94 -4.24 -18.92
N ALA A 171 0.24 -3.36 -18.18
CA ALA A 171 -0.57 -2.29 -18.74
C ALA A 171 0.25 -1.12 -19.31
N LYS A 172 1.58 -1.14 -19.14
CA LYS A 172 2.51 -0.06 -19.52
C LYS A 172 2.07 1.30 -18.96
N ASP A 173 1.55 1.29 -17.72
CA ASP A 173 1.15 2.52 -17.05
C ASP A 173 2.28 3.04 -16.16
N ASP A 174 2.90 4.12 -16.61
CA ASP A 174 3.93 4.86 -15.88
C ASP A 174 3.36 6.03 -15.08
N THR A 175 2.03 6.20 -15.04
CA THR A 175 1.38 7.31 -14.34
C THR A 175 0.88 6.92 -12.96
N THR A 176 0.54 5.67 -12.70
CA THR A 176 0.07 5.23 -11.37
C THR A 176 1.22 4.88 -10.44
N ARG A 177 1.07 5.20 -9.15
CA ARG A 177 2.04 4.90 -8.10
C ARG A 177 1.38 4.16 -6.95
N ILE A 178 2.15 3.24 -6.36
CA ILE A 178 1.77 2.48 -5.18
C ILE A 178 2.61 2.99 -4.00
N LEU A 179 1.94 3.49 -2.96
CA LEU A 179 2.54 3.88 -1.70
C LEU A 179 2.30 2.79 -0.66
N VAL A 180 3.38 2.26 -0.08
CA VAL A 180 3.34 1.38 1.09
C VAL A 180 3.86 2.15 2.29
N ALA A 181 3.01 2.32 3.30
CA ALA A 181 3.35 2.99 4.56
C ALA A 181 3.11 2.06 5.75
N GLY A 182 3.82 2.30 6.85
CA GLY A 182 3.66 1.55 8.09
C GLY A 182 4.14 2.33 9.29
N ALA A 183 3.60 2.00 10.47
CA ALA A 183 3.92 2.68 11.72
C ALA A 183 5.38 2.50 12.17
N THR A 184 6.05 1.44 11.72
CA THR A 184 7.45 1.16 12.05
C THR A 184 8.25 0.81 10.79
N ASN A 185 9.56 1.10 10.79
CA ASN A 185 10.43 0.75 9.66
C ASN A 185 10.45 -0.75 9.39
N SER A 186 10.53 -1.57 10.44
CA SER A 186 10.47 -3.04 10.33
C SER A 186 9.16 -3.53 9.71
N ALA A 187 8.03 -2.85 9.95
CA ALA A 187 6.76 -3.20 9.35
C ALA A 187 6.75 -3.00 7.82
N VAL A 188 7.37 -1.91 7.35
CA VAL A 188 7.52 -1.60 5.92
C VAL A 188 8.54 -2.55 5.28
N ASP A 189 9.71 -2.70 5.89
CA ASP A 189 10.79 -3.53 5.36
C ASP A 189 10.39 -5.02 5.28
N THR A 190 9.51 -5.48 6.17
CA THR A 190 8.94 -6.84 6.09
C THR A 190 8.08 -7.03 4.84
N VAL A 191 7.30 -6.01 4.45
CA VAL A 191 6.52 -6.05 3.21
C VAL A 191 7.45 -6.04 2.01
N LEU A 192 8.43 -5.13 1.97
CA LEU A 192 9.38 -5.00 0.86
C LEU A 192 10.26 -6.23 0.64
N ARG A 193 10.69 -6.91 1.72
CA ARG A 193 11.35 -8.22 1.59
C ARG A 193 10.40 -9.27 1.01
N GLY A 194 9.10 -9.17 1.31
CA GLY A 194 8.07 -9.98 0.68
C GLY A 194 7.95 -9.78 -0.84
N LEU A 195 8.17 -8.54 -1.31
CA LEU A 195 8.25 -8.20 -2.74
C LEU A 195 9.54 -8.74 -3.37
N GLN A 196 10.70 -8.57 -2.73
CA GLN A 196 11.97 -9.13 -3.23
C GLN A 196 11.90 -10.65 -3.38
N ARG A 197 11.29 -11.35 -2.42
CA ARG A 197 11.03 -12.80 -2.53
C ARG A 197 10.10 -13.16 -3.67
N ALA A 198 9.26 -12.23 -4.11
CA ALA A 198 8.43 -12.37 -5.31
C ALA A 198 9.18 -12.04 -6.60
N GLY A 199 10.47 -11.70 -6.54
CA GLY A 199 11.26 -11.22 -7.67
C GLY A 199 10.92 -9.79 -8.11
N TYR A 200 10.16 -9.03 -7.33
CA TYR A 200 9.85 -7.63 -7.64
C TYR A 200 10.81 -6.69 -6.92
N THR A 201 11.63 -5.97 -7.68
CA THR A 201 12.68 -5.06 -7.19
C THR A 201 12.47 -3.60 -7.61
N GLY A 202 11.42 -3.30 -8.38
CA GLY A 202 11.09 -1.97 -8.91
C GLY A 202 10.48 -1.01 -7.89
N PHE A 203 10.95 -1.01 -6.65
CA PHE A 203 10.43 -0.14 -5.58
C PHE A 203 11.52 0.77 -5.01
N VAL A 204 11.09 1.89 -4.42
CA VAL A 204 11.96 2.86 -3.75
C VAL A 204 11.59 2.96 -2.27
N ARG A 205 12.58 2.81 -1.39
CA ARG A 205 12.43 2.92 0.07
C ARG A 205 12.84 4.32 0.56
N VAL A 206 11.88 5.07 1.10
CA VAL A 206 12.13 6.43 1.66
C VAL A 206 12.32 6.38 3.18
N GLY A 207 13.52 6.64 3.69
CA GLY A 207 13.78 6.69 5.13
C GLY A 207 15.26 6.81 5.48
N SER A 208 15.57 6.94 6.77
CA SER A 208 16.97 6.96 7.26
C SER A 208 17.64 5.60 7.04
N MET A 209 18.78 5.59 6.35
CA MET A 209 19.54 4.37 6.01
C MET A 209 19.91 3.54 7.24
N ARG A 210 20.22 4.19 8.36
CA ARG A 210 20.56 3.51 9.63
C ARG A 210 19.44 2.65 10.19
N ARG A 211 18.18 2.89 9.78
CA ARG A 211 17.00 2.19 10.31
C ARG A 211 16.34 1.28 9.27
N ILE A 212 16.94 1.15 8.08
CA ILE A 212 16.46 0.28 7.00
C ILE A 212 17.16 -1.07 7.12
N HIS A 213 16.42 -2.15 6.90
CA HIS A 213 16.97 -3.50 6.85
C HIS A 213 18.05 -3.62 5.76
N THR A 214 19.15 -4.34 6.05
CA THR A 214 20.32 -4.50 5.16
C THR A 214 19.95 -4.90 3.73
N ASP A 215 19.06 -5.87 3.59
CA ASP A 215 18.60 -6.40 2.29
C ASP A 215 17.82 -5.38 1.45
N ILE A 216 17.28 -4.32 2.09
CA ILE A 216 16.47 -3.27 1.47
C ILE A 216 17.30 -2.00 1.20
N LEU A 217 18.48 -1.85 1.83
CA LEU A 217 19.37 -0.70 1.62
C LEU A 217 19.66 -0.36 0.15
N PRO A 218 19.84 -1.34 -0.76
CA PRO A 218 20.07 -1.04 -2.18
C PRO A 218 18.89 -0.30 -2.85
N HIS A 219 17.68 -0.42 -2.30
CA HIS A 219 16.47 0.22 -2.80
C HIS A 219 16.16 1.56 -2.11
N ALA A 220 17.04 2.06 -1.23
CA ALA A 220 16.86 3.36 -0.60
C ALA A 220 16.98 4.51 -1.63
N VAL A 221 16.26 5.62 -1.43
CA VAL A 221 16.24 6.78 -2.36
C VAL A 221 17.65 7.25 -2.76
N HIS A 222 18.58 7.30 -1.82
CA HIS A 222 19.97 7.74 -2.06
C HIS A 222 20.77 6.79 -2.97
N SER A 223 20.28 5.56 -3.18
CA SER A 223 20.82 4.59 -4.14
C SER A 223 20.14 4.68 -5.51
N ALA A 224 18.97 5.33 -5.61
CA ALA A 224 18.13 5.38 -6.82
C ALA A 224 18.33 6.65 -7.68
N THR A 225 19.00 7.69 -7.16
CA THR A 225 19.34 8.90 -7.93
C THR A 225 20.57 8.65 -8.80
N GLY A 226 20.40 7.94 -9.92
CA GLY A 226 21.40 7.73 -10.96
C GLY A 226 21.65 8.96 -11.85
N GLY A 227 21.72 10.17 -11.27
CA GLY A 227 21.80 11.43 -12.00
C GLY A 227 23.18 12.12 -12.04
N ASP A 228 24.07 11.85 -11.08
CA ASP A 228 25.38 12.54 -10.98
C ASP A 228 26.52 11.52 -10.71
N GLU A 229 26.88 10.79 -11.76
CA GLU A 229 27.52 9.47 -11.75
C GLU A 229 28.92 9.31 -11.12
N LYS A 230 29.57 10.32 -10.53
CA LYS A 230 30.94 10.12 -9.99
C LYS A 230 31.25 10.66 -8.60
N ALA A 231 30.50 11.63 -8.08
CA ALA A 231 30.77 12.19 -6.75
C ALA A 231 29.91 11.56 -5.64
N THR A 232 28.65 11.23 -5.92
CA THR A 232 27.68 10.72 -4.92
C THR A 232 27.67 9.21 -4.78
N ALA A 233 28.00 8.46 -5.84
CA ALA A 233 28.04 7.00 -5.80
C ALA A 233 29.11 6.47 -4.82
N ALA A 234 30.28 7.10 -4.77
CA ALA A 234 31.35 6.71 -3.85
C ALA A 234 30.96 6.95 -2.37
N ASP A 235 30.29 8.06 -2.08
CA ASP A 235 29.81 8.39 -0.73
C ASP A 235 28.63 7.51 -0.32
N ALA A 236 27.67 7.25 -1.23
CA ALA A 236 26.58 6.32 -0.99
C ALA A 236 27.08 4.88 -0.77
N ILE A 237 28.06 4.43 -1.56
CA ILE A 237 28.70 3.12 -1.37
C ILE A 237 29.45 3.07 -0.03
N LYS A 238 30.15 4.14 0.36
CA LYS A 238 30.87 4.21 1.63
C LYS A 238 29.91 4.24 2.82
N GLU A 239 28.77 4.91 2.70
CA GLU A 239 27.72 4.94 3.72
C GLU A 239 27.01 3.58 3.82
N ILE A 240 26.71 2.93 2.69
CA ILE A 240 26.18 1.55 2.65
C ILE A 240 27.16 0.56 3.28
N GLN A 241 28.45 0.66 2.96
CA GLN A 241 29.50 -0.18 3.54
C GLN A 241 29.67 0.05 5.04
N THR A 242 29.51 1.29 5.50
CA THR A 242 29.57 1.64 6.92
C THR A 242 28.37 1.05 7.67
N ALA A 243 27.15 1.23 7.13
CA ALA A 243 25.94 0.65 7.68
C ALA A 243 25.98 -0.90 7.70
N LEU A 244 26.55 -1.53 6.67
CA LEU A 244 26.77 -2.98 6.60
C LEU A 244 27.80 -3.48 7.63
N ARG A 245 28.83 -2.68 7.94
CA ARG A 245 29.83 -3.00 8.97
C ARG A 245 29.22 -2.90 10.38
N GLU A 246 28.48 -1.84 10.65
CA GLU A 246 27.79 -1.65 11.94
C GLU A 246 26.71 -2.71 12.19
N ALA A 247 26.01 -3.19 11.14
CA ALA A 247 25.04 -4.27 11.29
C ALA A 247 25.68 -5.66 11.54
N ARG A 248 26.99 -5.80 11.31
CA ARG A 248 27.76 -7.04 11.54
C ARG A 248 28.50 -7.07 12.88
N SER A 249 28.62 -5.94 13.58
CA SER A 249 29.16 -5.82 14.95
C SER A 249 28.06 -5.96 15.98
#